data_AF-A0A859DSD3-F1
#
_entry.id   AF-A0A859DSD3-F1
#
_cell.length_a   1.000
_cell.length_b   1.000
_cell.length_c   1.000
_cell.angle_alpha   90.00
_cell.angle_beta   90.00
_cell.angle_gamma   90.00
#
_symmetry.space_group_name_H-M   'P 1'
#
loop_
_entity.id
_entity.type
_entity.pdbx_description
1 polymer ?
#
loop_
_entity_poly.entity_id
_entity_poly.type
_entity_poly.pdbx_seq_one_letter_code
_entity_poly.pdbx_strand_id
1 'polypeptide(L)' 'MQIRKELIGKSTTGSSCLQYYIYYDGESYGVEVEQVKTQLASGTVSDSRGQAVHLAQSLLRNQVFPDNLTEILDDYHFLD' A
#
# COMPACT_ATOMS: atom_id res chain seq x y z
N MET A 1 -8.55 17.12 -8.46
CA MET A 1 -7.27 16.38 -8.49
C MET A 1 -7.55 14.96 -8.92
N GLN A 2 -6.72 14.39 -9.81
CA GLN A 2 -6.87 13.01 -10.28
C GLN A 2 -5.79 12.17 -9.59
N ILE A 3 -6.19 11.35 -8.62
CA ILE A 3 -5.28 10.42 -7.94
C ILE A 3 -4.79 9.42 -8.98
N ARG A 4 -3.47 9.36 -9.20
CA ARG A 4 -2.87 8.38 -10.10
C ARG A 4 -2.52 7.14 -9.30
N LYS A 5 -3.24 6.04 -9.54
CA LYS A 5 -3.03 4.74 -8.88
C LYS A 5 -2.36 3.77 -9.85
N GLU A 6 -1.31 3.10 -9.41
CA GLU A 6 -0.56 2.10 -10.17
C GLU A 6 -0.53 0.78 -9.40
N LEU A 7 -0.92 -0.32 -10.06
CA LEU A 7 -0.88 -1.65 -9.47
C LEU A 7 0.55 -2.18 -9.48
N ILE A 8 1.08 -2.45 -8.30
CA ILE A 8 2.42 -3.04 -8.12
C ILE A 8 2.36 -4.56 -8.20
N GLY A 9 1.33 -5.17 -7.63
CA GLY A 9 1.20 -6.62 -7.65
C GLY A 9 -0.06 -7.14 -6.97
N LYS A 10 -0.25 -8.45 -7.11
CA LYS A 10 -1.35 -9.18 -6.50
C LYS A 10 -0.81 -10.37 -5.74
N SER A 11 -1.41 -10.68 -4.61
CA SER A 11 -1.14 -11.89 -3.85
C SER A 11 -2.46 -12.60 -3.56
N THR A 12 -2.41 -13.92 -3.46
CA THR A 12 -3.58 -14.73 -3.11
C THR A 12 -3.29 -15.46 -1.80
N THR A 13 -4.03 -15.12 -0.76
CA THR A 13 -3.92 -15.71 0.58
C THR A 13 -5.22 -16.40 0.93
N GLY A 14 -5.20 -17.75 0.86
CA GLY A 14 -6.41 -18.55 1.06
C GLY A 14 -7.51 -18.21 0.06
N SER A 15 -8.66 -17.75 0.56
CA SER A 15 -9.81 -17.31 -0.25
C SER A 15 -9.76 -15.84 -0.67
N SER A 16 -8.74 -15.09 -0.25
CA SER A 16 -8.65 -13.65 -0.44
C SER A 16 -7.64 -13.28 -1.52
N CYS A 17 -8.00 -12.31 -2.35
CA CYS A 17 -7.09 -11.70 -3.32
C CYS A 17 -6.71 -10.31 -2.83
N LEU A 18 -5.43 -10.13 -2.53
CA LEU A 18 -4.84 -8.87 -2.12
C LEU A 18 -4.22 -8.19 -3.33
N GLN A 19 -4.48 -6.90 -3.49
CA GLN A 19 -3.94 -6.05 -4.55
C GLN A 19 -3.20 -4.89 -3.92
N TYR A 20 -1.96 -4.69 -4.35
CA TYR A 20 -1.05 -3.70 -3.77
C TYR A 20 -0.81 -2.62 -4.80
N TYR A 21 -1.02 -1.39 -4.39
CA TYR A 21 -0.97 -0.22 -5.25
C TYR A 21 -0.07 0.83 -4.65
N ILE A 22 0.50 1.65 -5.52
CA ILE A 22 0.95 2.99 -5.16
C ILE A 22 -0.08 3.99 -5.65
N TYR A 23 -0.24 5.09 -4.94
CA TYR A 23 -0.99 6.23 -5.43
C TYR A 23 -0.21 7.53 -5.26
N TYR A 24 -0.54 8.52 -6.08
CA TYR A 24 -0.04 9.88 -5.97
C TYR A 24 -1.25 10.82 -5.93
N ASP A 25 -1.34 11.61 -4.86
CA ASP A 25 -2.45 12.54 -4.62
C ASP A 25 -2.22 13.94 -5.20
N GLY A 26 -0.98 14.25 -5.60
CA GLY A 26 -0.57 15.57 -6.08
C GLY A 26 0.49 16.23 -5.22
N GLU A 27 0.70 15.72 -4.01
CA GLU A 27 1.71 16.23 -3.06
C GLU A 27 2.68 15.11 -2.69
N SER A 28 2.16 13.93 -2.32
CA SER A 28 2.96 12.80 -1.83
C SER A 28 2.55 11.48 -2.47
N TYR A 29 3.43 10.50 -2.32
CA TYR A 29 3.19 9.12 -2.71
C TYR A 29 2.73 8.29 -1.50
N GLY A 30 1.73 7.44 -1.74
CA GLY A 30 1.19 6.52 -0.76
C GLY A 30 1.13 5.10 -1.28
N VAL A 31 0.82 4.18 -0.37
CA VAL A 31 0.53 2.78 -0.68
C VAL A 31 -0.90 2.45 -0.30
N GLU A 32 -1.52 1.58 -1.09
CA GLU A 32 -2.85 1.09 -0.82
C GLU A 32 -2.87 -0.42 -0.99
N VAL A 33 -3.48 -1.10 -0.02
CA VAL A 33 -3.73 -2.54 -0.05
C VAL A 33 -5.23 -2.75 -0.09
N GLU A 34 -5.69 -3.45 -1.12
CA GLU A 34 -7.09 -3.77 -1.32
C GLU A 34 -7.28 -5.28 -1.26
N GLN A 35 -8.16 -5.73 -0.38
CA GLN A 35 -8.71 -7.07 -0.42
C GLN A 35 -9.98 -7.03 -1.28
N VAL A 36 -9.89 -7.68 -2.44
CA VAL A 36 -10.94 -7.63 -3.47
C VAL A 36 -12.31 -7.97 -2.87
N LYS A 37 -13.28 -7.06 -3.04
CA LYS A 37 -14.70 -7.15 -2.59
C LYS A 37 -14.97 -7.03 -1.10
N THR A 38 -13.97 -6.72 -0.26
CA THR A 38 -14.15 -6.77 1.20
C THR A 38 -13.59 -5.56 1.91
N GLN A 39 -12.30 -5.26 1.75
CA GLN A 39 -11.63 -4.24 2.56
C GLN A 39 -10.58 -3.48 1.76
N LEU A 40 -10.37 -2.21 2.13
CA LEU A 40 -9.36 -1.33 1.54
C LEU A 40 -8.70 -0.55 2.67
N ALA A 41 -7.38 -0.49 2.63
CA ALA A 41 -6.58 0.35 3.51
C ALA A 41 -5.54 1.08 2.68
N SER A 42 -5.35 2.35 2.97
CA SER A 42 -4.36 3.20 2.31
C SER A 42 -3.67 4.07 3.34
N GLY A 43 -2.44 4.48 3.00
CA GLY A 43 -1.77 5.52 3.73
C GLY A 43 -0.62 6.13 2.95
N THR A 44 -0.36 7.39 3.26
CA THR A 44 0.71 8.18 2.68
C THR A 44 2.00 7.88 3.43
N VAL A 45 3.10 7.73 2.71
CA VAL A 45 4.36 7.22 3.30
C VAL A 45 5.59 7.99 2.88
N SER A 46 5.55 8.71 1.75
CA SER A 46 6.76 9.35 1.26
C SER A 46 6.48 10.44 0.24
N ASP A 47 7.41 11.37 0.11
CA ASP A 47 7.44 12.34 -0.98
C ASP A 47 8.02 11.76 -2.29
N SER A 48 8.51 10.51 -2.27
CA SER A 48 9.12 9.88 -3.45
C SER A 48 8.42 8.60 -3.91
N ARG A 49 8.22 8.49 -5.23
CA ARG A 49 7.67 7.29 -5.87
C ARG A 49 8.47 6.04 -5.55
N GLY A 50 9.81 6.16 -5.54
CA GLY A 50 10.71 5.03 -5.32
C GLY A 50 10.47 4.36 -3.97
N GLN A 51 10.38 5.15 -2.90
CA GLN A 51 10.10 4.63 -1.56
C GLN A 51 8.71 3.98 -1.48
N ALA A 52 7.68 4.61 -2.05
CA ALA A 52 6.33 4.02 -2.09
C ALA A 52 6.31 2.68 -2.85
N VAL A 53 7.04 2.57 -3.97
CA VAL A 53 7.19 1.30 -4.71
C VAL A 53 7.90 0.25 -3.86
N HIS A 54 9.03 0.61 -3.23
CA HIS A 54 9.78 -0.32 -2.38
C HIS A 54 8.94 -0.83 -1.20
N LEU A 55 8.14 0.04 -0.58
CA LEU A 55 7.23 -0.35 0.47
C LEU A 55 6.12 -1.25 -0.06
N ALA A 56 5.44 -0.87 -1.15
CA ALA A 56 4.39 -1.70 -1.75
C ALA A 56 4.90 -3.09 -2.14
N GLN A 57 6.13 -3.20 -2.66
CA GLN A 57 6.79 -4.48 -2.93
C GLN A 57 7.09 -5.28 -1.65
N SER A 58 7.50 -4.60 -0.58
CA SER A 58 7.76 -5.24 0.71
C SER A 58 6.47 -5.76 1.34
N LEU A 59 5.38 -4.98 1.31
CA LEU A 59 4.04 -5.37 1.74
C LEU A 59 3.53 -6.57 0.94
N LEU A 60 3.69 -6.54 -0.40
CA LEU A 60 3.34 -7.64 -1.29
C LEU A 60 4.09 -8.92 -0.94
N ARG A 61 5.42 -8.83 -0.72
CA ARG A 61 6.26 -9.97 -0.36
C ARG A 61 5.86 -10.57 0.98
N ASN A 62 5.48 -9.74 1.95
CA ASN A 62 5.05 -10.16 3.28
C ASN A 62 3.55 -10.51 3.36
N GLN A 63 2.80 -10.37 2.25
CA GLN A 63 1.38 -10.66 2.18
C GLN A 63 0.55 -9.86 3.21
N VAL A 64 0.91 -8.59 3.41
CA VAL A 64 0.27 -7.71 4.39
C VAL A 64 -1.20 -7.47 4.04
N PHE A 65 -2.07 -7.63 5.02
CA PHE A 65 -3.50 -7.39 4.89
C PHE A 65 -3.84 -5.91 5.13
N PRO A 66 -4.99 -5.42 4.60
CA PRO A 66 -5.42 -4.04 4.77
C PRO A 66 -5.49 -3.61 6.25
N ASP A 67 -6.01 -4.46 7.13
CA ASP A 67 -6.17 -4.13 8.55
C ASP A 67 -4.82 -3.92 9.26
N ASN A 68 -3.77 -4.62 8.81
CA ASN A 68 -2.42 -4.50 9.35
C ASN A 68 -1.64 -3.33 8.73
N LEU A 69 -2.13 -2.79 7.60
CA LEU A 69 -1.39 -1.76 6.86
C LEU A 69 -1.21 -0.52 7.71
N THR A 70 -2.26 -0.04 8.38
CA THR A 70 -2.21 1.18 9.19
C THR A 70 -1.14 1.07 10.29
N GLU A 71 -1.12 -0.03 11.04
CA GLU A 71 -0.14 -0.26 12.10
C GLU A 71 1.31 -0.27 11.56
N ILE A 72 1.52 -0.91 10.40
CA ILE A 72 2.85 -0.95 9.77
C ILE A 72 3.28 0.45 9.31
N LEU A 73 2.37 1.25 8.78
CA LEU A 73 2.68 2.61 8.33
C LEU A 73 2.98 3.54 9.51
N ASP A 74 2.24 3.40 10.61
CA ASP A 74 2.54 4.11 11.86
C ASP A 74 3.96 3.75 12.34
N ASP A 75 4.30 2.46 12.44
CA ASP A 75 5.65 2.02 12.80
C ASP A 75 6.73 2.54 11.82
N TYR A 76 6.39 2.66 10.53
CA TYR A 76 7.30 3.18 9.50
C TYR A 76 7.54 4.69 9.65
N HIS A 77 6.53 5.46 10.05
CA HIS A 77 6.64 6.90 10.32
C HIS A 77 7.39 7.22 11.62
N PHE A 78 7.43 6.29 12.59
CA PHE A 78 8.20 6.46 13.82
C PHE A 78 9.71 6.14 13.68
N LEU A 79 10.17 5.73 12.50
CA LEU A 79 11.58 5.42 12.22
C LEU A 79 12.37 6.60 11.62
N ASP A 80 11.79 7.79 11.54
CA ASP A 80 12.47 9.04 11.12
C ASP A 80 13.01 9.85 12.31
#